data_AF-A0A9P1FE59-F1
#
_entry.id   AF-A0A9P1FE59-F1
#
_cell.length_a   1.000
_cell.length_b   1.000
_cell.length_c   1.000
_cell.angle_alpha   90.00
_cell.angle_beta   90.00
_cell.angle_gamma   90.00
#
_symmetry.space_group_name_H-M   'P 1'
#
loop_
_entity.id
_entity.type
_entity.pdbx_description
1 polymer ?
#
loop_
_entity_poly.entity_id
_entity_poly.type
_entity_poly.pdbx_seq_one_letter_code
_entity_poly.pdbx_strand_id
1 'polypeptide(L)'
;MGYSTSPEGHQVCRQAWFHLMGAGKMRMARCKRTFHGQDKRMIGGHGGPHSHPAEKTALCKAFFIHIYWSAGETMTTSDAPKSMLEANDDDMREDLFQRLIDAKLMGPTMQLSNTDPGNLPTRELPHGNVAELYMVFVAFCGNKTPASRACFYKEAKRWKQCLRFRRPLAHSLCKTCSQLQAALSNATDFLQHAKIADRLLGHYCQQWKNRESYWLARSRAQQVGDPCCMMIDSYDKAKCMLPKFPRGRTPKQVIYESVKRTSLTLTCSLIHGFGVYIYLADEGLPCGANWTIEVVTCLVLS
;
A
#
# COMPACT_ATOMS: atom_id res chain seq x y z
N MET A 1 9.88 -19.73 -22.79
CA MET A 1 8.96 -19.55 -23.94
C MET A 1 8.16 -20.83 -24.09
N GLY A 2 6.83 -20.77 -24.05
CA GLY A 2 6.00 -21.98 -24.08
C GLY A 2 5.87 -22.53 -25.50
N TYR A 3 6.09 -23.83 -25.66
CA TYR A 3 5.75 -24.55 -26.87
C TYR A 3 4.32 -25.08 -26.76
N SER A 4 3.67 -25.31 -27.90
CA SER A 4 2.37 -25.96 -28.01
C SER A 4 2.52 -27.13 -28.97
N THR A 5 1.84 -28.23 -28.70
CA THR A 5 1.88 -29.41 -29.57
C THR A 5 0.84 -29.26 -30.66
N SER A 6 1.23 -29.37 -31.93
CA SER A 6 0.30 -29.40 -33.07
C SER A 6 -0.55 -30.69 -33.01
N PRO A 7 -1.66 -30.77 -33.77
CA PRO A 7 -2.47 -31.98 -33.85
C PRO A 7 -1.69 -33.24 -34.31
N GLU A 8 -0.56 -33.05 -35.00
CA GLU A 8 0.34 -34.10 -35.51
C GLU A 8 1.50 -34.42 -34.54
N GLY A 9 1.56 -33.78 -33.37
CA GLY A 9 2.56 -34.08 -32.33
C GLY A 9 3.80 -33.19 -32.34
N HIS A 10 3.93 -32.22 -33.25
CA HIS A 10 5.11 -31.37 -33.35
C HIS A 10 5.08 -30.21 -32.33
N GLN A 11 6.22 -29.91 -31.71
CA GLN A 11 6.38 -28.79 -30.77
C GLN A 11 6.62 -27.49 -31.53
N VAL A 12 5.65 -26.57 -31.47
CA VAL A 12 5.74 -25.26 -32.14
C VAL A 12 5.75 -24.13 -31.13
N CYS A 13 6.47 -23.04 -31.44
CA CYS A 13 6.45 -21.83 -30.62
C CYS A 13 5.01 -21.31 -30.54
N ARG A 14 4.47 -21.22 -29.32
CA ARG A 14 3.07 -20.88 -29.07
C ARG A 14 2.66 -19.56 -29.71
N GLN A 15 3.58 -18.60 -29.78
CA GLN A 15 3.32 -17.28 -30.34
C GLN A 15 3.29 -17.29 -31.87
N ALA A 16 4.15 -18.10 -32.50
CA ALA A 16 4.15 -18.33 -33.95
C ALA A 16 2.90 -19.11 -34.39
N TRP A 17 2.50 -20.13 -33.61
CA TRP A 17 1.28 -20.90 -33.88
C TRP A 17 0.02 -20.03 -33.85
N PHE A 18 -0.06 -19.08 -32.91
CA PHE A 18 -1.18 -18.15 -32.83
C PHE A 18 -1.21 -17.12 -33.97
N HIS A 19 -0.06 -16.80 -34.55
CA HIS A 19 0.01 -15.94 -35.73
C HIS A 19 -0.38 -16.69 -37.01
N LEU A 20 0.07 -17.94 -37.16
CA LEU A 20 -0.21 -18.79 -38.32
C LEU A 20 -1.70 -19.10 -38.51
N MET A 21 -2.44 -19.28 -37.42
CA MET A 21 -3.87 -19.64 -37.45
C MET A 21 -4.83 -18.45 -37.67
N GLY A 22 -4.30 -17.22 -37.85
CA GLY A 22 -5.11 -16.03 -38.16
C GLY A 22 -6.17 -15.65 -37.12
N ALA A 23 -6.06 -16.16 -35.88
CA ALA A 23 -7.11 -16.05 -34.87
C ALA A 23 -6.76 -15.00 -33.80
N GLY A 24 -7.33 -13.80 -33.92
CA GLY A 24 -7.20 -12.76 -32.91
C GLY A 24 -7.88 -13.10 -31.58
N LYS A 25 -7.39 -12.52 -30.46
CA LYS A 25 -7.87 -12.72 -29.07
C LYS A 25 -9.40 -12.71 -28.91
N MET A 26 -10.11 -11.92 -29.72
CA MET A 26 -11.57 -11.77 -29.70
C MET A 26 -12.33 -13.03 -30.17
N ARG A 27 -11.75 -13.86 -31.05
CA ARG A 27 -12.41 -15.07 -31.60
C ARG A 27 -12.48 -16.20 -30.56
N MET A 28 -11.51 -16.25 -29.65
CA MET A 28 -11.48 -17.19 -28.51
C MET A 28 -12.57 -16.92 -27.45
N ALA A 29 -12.98 -15.66 -27.26
CA ALA A 29 -14.11 -15.33 -26.38
C ALA A 29 -15.44 -15.91 -26.90
N ARG A 30 -15.54 -16.14 -28.21
CA ARG A 30 -16.71 -16.72 -28.88
C ARG A 30 -16.72 -18.26 -28.80
N CYS A 31 -15.58 -18.91 -29.02
CA CYS A 31 -15.45 -20.38 -28.88
C CYS A 31 -15.63 -20.89 -27.44
N LYS A 32 -15.44 -20.03 -26.43
CA LYS A 32 -15.69 -20.36 -25.01
C LYS A 32 -17.18 -20.67 -24.71
N ARG A 33 -18.13 -20.22 -25.54
CA ARG A 33 -19.57 -20.46 -25.32
C ARG A 33 -20.07 -21.80 -25.89
N THR A 34 -19.29 -22.44 -26.77
CA THR A 34 -19.65 -23.71 -27.43
C THR A 34 -18.79 -24.89 -26.99
N PHE A 35 -17.81 -24.67 -26.13
CA PHE A 35 -16.95 -25.72 -25.60
C PHE A 35 -17.66 -26.50 -24.48
N HIS A 36 -18.01 -27.77 -24.76
CA HIS A 36 -18.61 -28.70 -23.80
C HIS A 36 -17.57 -29.61 -23.11
N GLY A 37 -16.28 -29.32 -23.26
CA GLY A 37 -15.21 -30.05 -22.58
C GLY A 37 -15.00 -29.56 -21.14
N GLN A 38 -14.76 -30.50 -20.22
CA GLN A 38 -14.47 -30.20 -18.82
C GLN A 38 -13.10 -29.51 -18.71
N ASP A 39 -13.06 -28.22 -18.32
CA ASP A 39 -11.81 -27.48 -18.12
C ASP A 39 -11.10 -27.95 -16.84
N LYS A 40 -10.11 -28.83 -17.00
CA LYS A 40 -9.29 -29.40 -15.91
C LYS A 40 -8.34 -28.39 -15.23
N ARG A 41 -8.34 -27.10 -15.63
CA ARG A 41 -7.51 -26.05 -15.00
C ARG A 41 -8.17 -25.32 -13.85
N MET A 42 -9.44 -25.64 -13.54
CA MET A 42 -9.97 -25.29 -12.22
C MET A 42 -9.31 -26.20 -11.20
N ILE A 43 -8.31 -25.68 -10.49
CA ILE A 43 -7.78 -26.22 -9.23
C ILE A 43 -8.87 -26.06 -8.15
N GLY A 44 -10.03 -26.66 -8.39
CA GLY A 44 -11.09 -26.88 -7.43
C GLY A 44 -11.11 -28.37 -7.16
N GLY A 45 -10.17 -28.83 -6.33
CA GLY A 45 -10.24 -30.18 -5.79
C GLY A 45 -11.59 -30.35 -5.11
N HIS A 46 -12.37 -31.32 -5.60
CA HIS A 46 -13.56 -31.78 -4.90
C HIS A 46 -13.13 -32.38 -3.55
N GLY A 47 -13.81 -31.97 -2.47
CA GLY A 47 -13.89 -32.79 -1.25
C GLY A 47 -13.15 -32.32 0.00
N GLY A 48 -12.73 -31.06 0.12
CA GLY A 48 -12.46 -30.51 1.46
C GLY A 48 -13.76 -30.36 2.25
N PRO A 49 -13.78 -30.58 3.59
CA PRO A 49 -14.98 -30.42 4.40
C PRO A 49 -15.65 -29.07 4.11
N HIS A 50 -16.94 -29.11 3.79
CA HIS A 50 -17.70 -27.94 3.38
C HIS A 50 -17.89 -26.99 4.56
N SER A 51 -16.92 -26.10 4.78
CA SER A 51 -17.11 -24.93 5.65
C SER A 51 -18.35 -24.17 5.20
N HIS A 52 -19.21 -23.75 6.13
CA HIS A 52 -20.44 -23.03 5.79
C HIS A 52 -20.13 -21.77 4.95
N PRO A 53 -20.92 -21.48 3.89
CA PRO A 53 -20.71 -20.28 3.06
C PRO A 53 -20.64 -18.96 3.85
N ALA A 54 -21.34 -18.89 4.99
CA ALA A 54 -21.30 -17.76 5.91
C ALA A 54 -19.91 -17.54 6.52
N GLU A 55 -19.22 -18.60 6.91
CA GLU A 55 -17.90 -18.56 7.52
C GLU A 55 -16.83 -18.04 6.55
N LYS A 56 -16.85 -18.52 5.30
CA LYS A 56 -15.96 -18.04 4.24
C LYS A 56 -16.15 -16.56 3.95
N THR A 57 -17.40 -16.09 3.97
CA THR A 57 -17.71 -14.66 3.80
C THR A 57 -17.22 -13.84 5.00
N ALA A 58 -17.34 -14.37 6.22
CA ALA A 58 -16.83 -13.72 7.42
C ALA A 58 -15.31 -13.58 7.40
N LEU A 59 -14.57 -14.59 6.90
CA LEU A 59 -13.12 -14.51 6.72
C LEU A 59 -12.70 -13.41 5.73
N CYS A 60 -13.40 -13.27 4.60
CA CYS A 60 -13.17 -12.16 3.66
C CYS A 60 -13.39 -10.81 4.34
N LYS A 61 -14.50 -10.64 5.07
CA LYS A 61 -14.80 -9.41 5.81
C LYS A 61 -13.69 -9.09 6.82
N ALA A 62 -13.30 -10.07 7.64
CA ALA A 62 -12.24 -9.92 8.62
C ALA A 62 -10.91 -9.51 7.97
N PHE A 63 -10.58 -10.07 6.81
CA PHE A 63 -9.39 -9.68 6.05
C PHE A 63 -9.44 -8.22 5.56
N PHE A 64 -10.56 -7.79 4.98
CA PHE A 64 -10.68 -6.41 4.51
C PHE A 64 -10.68 -5.39 5.65
N ILE A 65 -11.33 -5.72 6.77
CA ILE A 65 -11.24 -4.94 8.01
C ILE A 65 -9.77 -4.85 8.45
N HIS A 66 -9.07 -5.99 8.51
CA HIS A 66 -7.67 -6.03 8.91
C HIS A 66 -6.81 -5.14 8.02
N ILE A 67 -6.91 -5.27 6.68
CA ILE A 67 -6.08 -4.50 5.76
C ILE A 67 -6.44 -3.02 5.72
N TYR A 68 -7.71 -2.67 5.98
CA TYR A 68 -8.16 -1.28 6.10
C TYR A 68 -7.43 -0.55 7.23
N TRP A 69 -7.34 -1.20 8.39
CA TRP A 69 -6.69 -0.63 9.54
C TRP A 69 -5.17 -0.75 9.47
N SER A 70 -4.63 -1.87 8.98
CA SER A 70 -3.20 -2.16 8.99
C SER A 70 -2.42 -1.51 7.85
N ALA A 71 -2.95 -1.56 6.63
CA ALA A 71 -2.25 -1.11 5.42
C ALA A 71 -2.91 0.12 4.75
N GLY A 72 -4.19 0.38 5.04
CA GLY A 72 -4.88 1.56 4.52
C GLY A 72 -4.37 2.83 5.20
N GLU A 73 -3.81 3.75 4.42
CA GLU A 73 -3.45 5.09 4.91
C GLU A 73 -4.54 6.09 4.54
N THR A 74 -4.75 7.09 5.40
CA THR A 74 -5.68 8.18 5.14
C THR A 74 -5.22 8.97 3.91
N MET A 75 -6.16 9.29 3.02
CA MET A 75 -5.89 10.20 1.90
C MET A 75 -5.28 11.50 2.41
N THR A 76 -4.15 11.93 1.82
CA THR A 76 -3.73 13.33 1.92
C THR A 76 -4.84 14.19 1.33
N THR A 77 -5.17 15.31 1.97
CA THR A 77 -6.33 16.18 1.74
C THR A 77 -6.54 16.68 0.29
N SER A 78 -5.62 16.41 -0.63
CA SER A 78 -5.72 16.80 -2.05
C SER A 78 -6.86 16.14 -2.83
N ASP A 79 -7.46 15.05 -2.32
CA ASP A 79 -8.52 14.30 -3.01
C ASP A 79 -9.80 14.14 -2.16
N ALA A 80 -10.10 15.10 -1.29
CA ALA A 80 -11.41 15.13 -0.64
C ALA A 80 -12.52 15.18 -1.72
N PRO A 81 -13.54 14.31 -1.67
CA PRO A 81 -14.60 14.32 -2.67
C PRO A 81 -15.29 15.69 -2.68
N LYS A 82 -15.54 16.26 -3.86
CA LYS A 82 -16.17 17.59 -4.01
C LYS A 82 -17.47 17.74 -3.22
N SER A 83 -18.24 16.66 -3.08
CA SER A 83 -19.45 16.63 -2.25
C SER A 83 -19.22 16.98 -0.78
N MET A 84 -18.01 16.73 -0.26
CA MET A 84 -17.61 17.11 1.10
C MET A 84 -17.20 18.58 1.21
N LEU A 85 -16.89 19.23 0.09
CA LEU A 85 -16.65 20.69 0.04
C LEU A 85 -17.93 21.49 -0.21
N GLU A 86 -19.02 20.81 -0.61
CA GLU A 86 -20.31 21.41 -0.98
C GLU A 86 -21.39 21.26 0.11
N ALA A 87 -21.12 20.51 1.18
CA ALA A 87 -22.04 20.33 2.29
C ALA A 87 -22.03 21.54 3.24
N ASN A 88 -23.18 21.83 3.86
CA ASN A 88 -23.32 22.93 4.80
C ASN A 88 -22.41 22.69 6.01
N ASP A 89 -21.59 23.69 6.38
CA ASP A 89 -20.50 23.53 7.34
C ASP A 89 -20.98 23.06 8.73
N ASP A 90 -22.19 23.47 9.14
CA ASP A 90 -22.77 23.11 10.43
C ASP A 90 -23.19 21.64 10.50
N ASP A 91 -23.86 21.12 9.47
CA ASP A 91 -24.28 19.71 9.39
C ASP A 91 -23.05 18.79 9.33
N MET A 92 -22.02 19.19 8.60
CA MET A 92 -20.74 18.45 8.57
C MET A 92 -20.05 18.46 9.91
N ARG A 93 -20.07 19.60 10.62
CA ARG A 93 -19.43 19.73 11.94
C ARG A 93 -20.11 18.83 12.96
N GLU A 94 -21.43 18.77 12.97
CA GLU A 94 -22.21 17.91 13.87
C GLU A 94 -22.00 16.43 13.54
N ASP A 95 -22.05 16.03 12.27
CA ASP A 95 -21.75 14.65 11.84
C ASP A 95 -20.30 14.25 12.18
N LEU A 96 -19.33 15.14 11.95
CA LEU A 96 -17.93 14.88 12.31
C LEU A 96 -17.76 14.74 13.82
N PHE A 97 -18.39 15.61 14.60
CA PHE A 97 -18.35 15.57 16.06
C PHE A 97 -18.96 14.28 16.60
N GLN A 98 -20.12 13.88 16.09
CA GLN A 98 -20.78 12.63 16.49
C GLN A 98 -19.91 11.41 16.13
N ARG A 99 -19.31 11.38 14.94
CA ARG A 99 -18.38 10.30 14.55
C ARG A 99 -17.13 10.25 15.41
N LEU A 100 -16.62 11.39 15.86
CA LEU A 100 -15.48 11.46 16.78
C LEU A 100 -15.85 10.93 18.17
N ILE A 101 -17.04 11.26 18.67
CA ILE A 101 -17.59 10.71 19.91
C ILE A 101 -17.74 9.19 19.79
N ASP A 102 -18.38 8.71 18.73
CA ASP A 102 -18.60 7.28 18.49
C ASP A 102 -17.25 6.55 18.37
N ALA A 103 -16.27 7.14 17.69
CA ALA A 103 -14.92 6.57 17.59
C ALA A 103 -14.17 6.57 18.93
N LYS A 104 -14.42 7.53 19.82
CA LYS A 104 -13.82 7.58 21.17
C LYS A 104 -14.48 6.62 22.14
N LEU A 105 -15.79 6.43 22.03
CA LEU A 105 -16.60 5.59 22.92
C LEU A 105 -16.58 4.12 22.50
N MET A 106 -16.52 3.84 21.20
CA MET A 106 -16.36 2.48 20.70
C MET A 106 -14.90 2.05 20.81
N GLY A 107 -14.62 1.08 21.67
CA GLY A 107 -13.32 0.43 21.74
C GLY A 107 -12.89 -0.11 20.36
N PRO A 108 -11.58 -0.21 20.07
CA PRO A 108 -11.07 -0.60 18.75
C PRO A 108 -11.72 -1.87 18.20
N THR A 109 -12.02 -2.83 19.07
CA THR A 109 -12.66 -4.11 18.70
C THR A 109 -14.12 -3.98 18.27
N MET A 110 -14.89 -3.05 18.85
CA MET A 110 -16.30 -2.84 18.47
C MET A 110 -16.44 -2.09 17.14
N GLN A 111 -15.49 -1.20 16.83
CA GLN A 111 -15.41 -0.57 15.52
C GLN A 111 -15.23 -1.61 14.39
N LEU A 112 -14.59 -2.75 14.66
CA LEU A 112 -14.38 -3.84 13.69
C LEU A 112 -15.64 -4.65 13.41
N SER A 113 -16.56 -4.78 14.39
CA SER A 113 -17.73 -5.65 14.23
C SER A 113 -18.88 -5.03 13.45
N ASN A 114 -18.95 -3.69 13.37
CA ASN A 114 -20.10 -2.98 12.80
C ASN A 114 -19.75 -2.03 11.64
N THR A 115 -18.59 -2.20 11.03
CA THR A 115 -18.13 -1.33 9.95
C THR A 115 -18.70 -1.77 8.61
N ASP A 116 -19.86 -1.21 8.26
CA ASP A 116 -20.23 -1.16 6.85
C ASP A 116 -19.22 -0.28 6.12
N PRO A 117 -18.54 -0.78 5.07
CA PRO A 117 -17.54 0.01 4.34
C PRO A 117 -18.08 1.31 3.75
N GLY A 118 -19.41 1.50 3.69
CA GLY A 118 -20.03 2.71 3.14
C GLY A 118 -19.87 3.92 4.05
N ASN A 119 -19.73 3.65 5.35
CA ASN A 119 -19.58 4.67 6.39
C ASN A 119 -18.12 4.92 6.76
N LEU A 120 -17.20 4.15 6.18
CA LEU A 120 -15.77 4.27 6.46
C LEU A 120 -15.12 5.38 5.60
N PRO A 121 -14.24 6.20 6.19
CA PRO A 121 -13.45 7.14 5.41
C PRO A 121 -12.58 6.41 4.39
N THR A 122 -12.35 7.03 3.24
CA THR A 122 -11.53 6.44 2.18
C THR A 122 -10.07 6.35 2.63
N ARG A 123 -9.47 5.18 2.43
CA ARG A 123 -8.06 4.89 2.67
C ARG A 123 -7.42 4.30 1.42
N GLU A 124 -6.12 4.53 1.28
CA GLU A 124 -5.34 4.05 0.17
C GLU A 124 -4.38 2.94 0.58
N LEU A 125 -4.52 1.78 -0.07
CA LEU A 125 -3.61 0.66 -0.03
C LEU A 125 -2.34 0.95 -0.85
N PRO A 126 -1.21 0.30 -0.53
CA PRO A 126 -0.01 0.30 -1.37
C PRO A 126 -0.33 -0.07 -2.82
N HIS A 127 0.51 0.33 -3.78
CA HIS A 127 0.29 -0.04 -5.18
C HIS A 127 0.12 -1.55 -5.35
N GLY A 128 -0.81 -1.93 -6.22
CA GLY A 128 -1.10 -3.32 -6.52
C GLY A 128 -2.47 -3.47 -7.19
N ASN A 129 -2.94 -4.70 -7.24
CA ASN A 129 -4.26 -5.03 -7.76
C ASN A 129 -5.00 -6.04 -6.87
N VAL A 130 -6.30 -6.22 -7.14
CA VAL A 130 -7.16 -7.11 -6.34
C VAL A 130 -6.71 -8.58 -6.41
N ALA A 131 -6.05 -9.00 -7.51
CA ALA A 131 -5.57 -10.37 -7.65
C ALA A 131 -4.34 -10.64 -6.76
N GLU A 132 -3.41 -9.68 -6.66
CA GLU A 132 -2.31 -9.73 -5.68
C GLU A 132 -2.85 -9.71 -4.25
N LEU A 133 -3.86 -8.87 -3.98
CA LEU A 133 -4.52 -8.79 -2.69
C LEU A 133 -5.19 -10.13 -2.30
N TYR A 134 -5.72 -10.88 -3.26
CA TYR A 134 -6.24 -12.22 -3.02
C TYR A 134 -5.14 -13.19 -2.54
N MET A 135 -3.92 -13.05 -3.04
CA MET A 135 -2.81 -13.90 -2.58
C MET A 135 -2.41 -13.55 -1.14
N VAL A 136 -2.46 -12.28 -0.76
CA VAL A 136 -2.29 -11.85 0.64
C VAL A 136 -3.42 -12.39 1.51
N PHE A 137 -4.66 -12.41 1.01
CA PHE A 137 -5.78 -13.03 1.70
C PHE A 137 -5.59 -14.54 1.94
N VAL A 138 -5.08 -15.27 0.95
CA VAL A 138 -4.78 -16.70 1.10
C VAL A 138 -3.74 -16.91 2.21
N ALA A 139 -2.70 -16.07 2.26
CA ALA A 139 -1.72 -16.12 3.36
C ALA A 139 -2.36 -15.78 4.72
N PHE A 140 -3.22 -14.77 4.78
CA PHE A 140 -3.96 -14.38 5.98
C PHE A 140 -4.83 -15.51 6.54
N CYS A 141 -5.38 -16.39 5.69
CA CYS A 141 -6.16 -17.54 6.15
C CYS A 141 -5.30 -18.57 6.91
N GLY A 142 -3.99 -18.61 6.69
CA GLY A 142 -3.10 -19.60 7.29
C GLY A 142 -3.57 -21.03 7.00
N ASN A 143 -3.86 -21.79 8.06
CA ASN A 143 -4.36 -23.17 7.95
C ASN A 143 -5.87 -23.27 7.64
N LYS A 144 -6.60 -22.15 7.64
CA LYS A 144 -8.04 -22.14 7.32
C LYS A 144 -8.24 -22.25 5.81
N THR A 145 -9.31 -22.90 5.38
CA THR A 145 -9.65 -22.98 3.95
C THR A 145 -10.07 -21.59 3.45
N PRO A 146 -9.33 -20.99 2.49
CA PRO A 146 -9.67 -19.66 1.98
C PRO A 146 -11.01 -19.68 1.25
N ALA A 147 -11.66 -18.52 1.22
CA ALA A 147 -12.83 -18.33 0.37
C ALA A 147 -12.44 -18.41 -1.11
N SER A 148 -13.40 -18.78 -1.97
CA SER A 148 -13.15 -18.79 -3.42
C SER A 148 -12.84 -17.38 -3.94
N ARG A 149 -12.10 -17.29 -5.06
CA ARG A 149 -11.83 -16.00 -5.73
C ARG A 149 -13.09 -15.19 -6.01
N ALA A 150 -14.19 -15.85 -6.40
CA ALA A 150 -15.47 -15.18 -6.66
C ALA A 150 -16.06 -14.55 -5.39
N CYS A 151 -16.02 -15.27 -4.26
CA CYS A 151 -16.46 -14.75 -2.96
C CYS A 151 -15.58 -13.56 -2.53
N PHE A 152 -14.26 -13.70 -2.65
CA PHE A 152 -13.32 -12.63 -2.31
C PHE A 152 -13.54 -11.37 -3.18
N TYR A 153 -13.65 -11.52 -4.51
CA TYR A 153 -13.87 -10.37 -5.40
C TYR A 153 -15.22 -9.70 -5.20
N LYS A 154 -16.25 -10.45 -4.80
CA LYS A 154 -17.54 -9.87 -4.40
C LYS A 154 -17.36 -8.94 -3.20
N GLU A 155 -16.63 -9.38 -2.17
CA GLU A 155 -16.34 -8.55 -1.00
C GLU A 155 -15.41 -7.38 -1.36
N ALA A 156 -14.37 -7.61 -2.16
CA ALA A 156 -13.46 -6.56 -2.64
C ALA A 156 -14.20 -5.41 -3.35
N LYS A 157 -15.24 -5.74 -4.14
CA LYS A 157 -16.07 -4.75 -4.81
C LYS A 157 -16.83 -3.87 -3.81
N ARG A 158 -17.33 -4.46 -2.72
CA ARG A 158 -18.01 -3.73 -1.63
C ARG A 158 -17.06 -2.79 -0.91
N TRP A 159 -15.82 -3.22 -0.65
CA TRP A 159 -14.80 -2.42 0.01
C TRP A 159 -14.18 -1.34 -0.87
N LYS A 160 -14.34 -1.40 -2.19
CA LYS A 160 -13.80 -0.42 -3.14
C LYS A 160 -14.23 1.03 -2.87
N GLN A 161 -15.35 1.22 -2.17
CA GLN A 161 -15.85 2.55 -1.82
C GLN A 161 -14.98 3.28 -0.80
N CYS A 162 -14.36 2.56 0.14
CA CYS A 162 -13.48 3.10 1.16
C CYS A 162 -12.03 2.59 1.09
N LEU A 163 -11.71 1.62 0.22
CA LEU A 163 -10.35 1.16 -0.05
C LEU A 163 -9.98 1.29 -1.52
N ARG A 164 -8.89 1.99 -1.78
CA ARG A 164 -8.36 2.20 -3.14
C ARG A 164 -6.88 1.88 -3.20
N PHE A 165 -6.42 1.32 -4.32
CA PHE A 165 -4.98 1.23 -4.56
C PHE A 165 -4.48 2.60 -4.99
N ARG A 166 -3.34 3.04 -4.43
CA ARG A 166 -2.72 4.30 -4.86
C ARG A 166 -2.40 4.30 -6.34
N ARG A 167 -2.52 5.47 -6.97
CA ARG A 167 -1.94 5.70 -8.29
C ARG A 167 -0.42 5.54 -8.21
N PRO A 168 0.27 4.92 -9.18
CA PRO A 168 1.72 4.62 -9.17
C PRO A 168 2.72 5.77 -8.95
N LEU A 169 2.31 6.94 -8.47
CA LEU A 169 3.09 8.16 -8.42
C LEU A 169 2.70 8.94 -7.16
N ALA A 170 3.49 8.85 -6.07
CA ALA A 170 3.61 9.94 -5.07
C ALA A 170 4.56 9.61 -3.90
N HIS A 171 4.70 8.34 -3.50
CA HIS A 171 5.48 7.99 -2.31
C HIS A 171 6.42 6.82 -2.59
N SER A 172 7.68 6.97 -2.19
CA SER A 172 8.62 5.85 -2.21
C SER A 172 8.14 4.80 -1.22
N LEU A 173 7.77 3.62 -1.72
CA LEU A 173 7.64 2.43 -0.89
C LEU A 173 8.93 2.26 -0.09
N CYS A 174 8.81 1.80 1.16
CA CYS A 174 10.01 1.43 1.89
C CYS A 174 10.75 0.33 1.10
N LYS A 175 12.08 0.28 1.24
CA LYS A 175 12.93 -0.68 0.53
C LYS A 175 12.42 -2.11 0.69
N THR A 176 11.98 -2.49 1.90
CA THR A 176 11.43 -3.81 2.20
C THR A 176 10.14 -4.12 1.44
N CYS A 177 9.16 -3.20 1.42
CA CYS A 177 7.93 -3.36 0.64
C CYS A 177 8.24 -3.51 -0.85
N SER A 178 9.10 -2.64 -1.40
CA SER A 178 9.49 -2.69 -2.80
C SER A 178 10.14 -4.03 -3.16
N GLN A 179 11.07 -4.51 -2.34
CA GLN A 179 11.73 -5.81 -2.53
C GLN A 179 10.76 -6.98 -2.43
N LEU A 180 9.89 -6.98 -1.42
CA LEU A 180 8.93 -8.06 -1.21
C LEU A 180 7.87 -8.10 -2.32
N GLN A 181 7.38 -6.94 -2.78
CA GLN A 181 6.45 -6.86 -3.91
C GLN A 181 7.12 -7.33 -5.21
N ALA A 182 8.35 -6.87 -5.50
CA ALA A 182 9.09 -7.34 -6.66
C ALA A 182 9.35 -8.85 -6.59
N ALA A 183 9.69 -9.39 -5.42
CA ALA A 183 9.87 -10.82 -5.22
C ALA A 183 8.55 -11.58 -5.41
N LEU A 184 7.42 -11.01 -4.96
CA LEU A 184 6.09 -11.59 -5.13
C LEU A 184 5.71 -11.69 -6.61
N SER A 185 5.92 -10.62 -7.39
CA SER A 185 5.65 -10.60 -8.83
C SER A 185 6.52 -11.56 -9.64
N ASN A 186 7.74 -11.84 -9.16
CA ASN A 186 8.69 -12.73 -9.82
C ASN A 186 8.65 -14.18 -9.29
N ALA A 187 7.80 -14.50 -8.31
CA ALA A 187 7.69 -15.85 -7.77
C ALA A 187 7.13 -16.81 -8.83
N THR A 188 7.81 -17.93 -9.05
CA THR A 188 7.44 -18.91 -10.09
C THR A 188 6.55 -20.03 -9.56
N ASP A 189 6.63 -20.33 -8.26
CA ASP A 189 5.85 -21.37 -7.61
C ASP A 189 4.94 -20.82 -6.50
N PHE A 190 3.90 -21.59 -6.20
CA PHE A 190 2.88 -21.21 -5.22
C PHE A 190 3.43 -21.11 -3.79
N LEU A 191 4.34 -21.99 -3.40
CA LEU A 191 4.87 -22.03 -2.04
C LEU A 191 5.76 -20.81 -1.77
N GLN A 192 6.61 -20.45 -2.73
CA GLN A 192 7.41 -19.23 -2.71
C GLN A 192 6.50 -18.00 -2.64
N HIS A 193 5.46 -17.95 -3.46
CA HIS A 193 4.50 -16.85 -3.45
C HIS A 193 3.80 -16.71 -2.09
N ALA A 194 3.38 -17.82 -1.48
CA ALA A 194 2.75 -17.82 -0.15
C ALA A 194 3.72 -17.30 0.94
N LYS A 195 4.98 -17.77 0.93
CA LYS A 195 6.02 -17.32 1.88
C LYS A 195 6.32 -15.83 1.76
N ILE A 196 6.41 -15.30 0.53
CA ILE A 196 6.67 -13.87 0.32
C ILE A 196 5.45 -13.04 0.72
N ALA A 197 4.24 -13.50 0.41
CA ALA A 197 3.00 -12.85 0.83
C ALA A 197 2.88 -12.76 2.36
N ASP A 198 3.23 -13.83 3.07
CA ASP A 198 3.25 -13.87 4.53
C ASP A 198 4.26 -12.86 5.11
N ARG A 199 5.49 -12.83 4.57
CA ARG A 199 6.50 -11.83 4.96
C ARG A 199 6.05 -10.40 4.70
N LEU A 200 5.37 -10.15 3.58
CA LEU A 200 4.83 -8.84 3.25
C LEU A 200 3.71 -8.44 4.20
N LEU A 201 2.80 -9.36 4.54
CA LEU A 201 1.76 -9.14 5.52
C LEU A 201 2.33 -8.86 6.91
N GLY A 202 3.32 -9.65 7.35
CA GLY A 202 4.04 -9.43 8.60
C GLY A 202 4.71 -8.06 8.64
N HIS A 203 5.30 -7.61 7.53
CA HIS A 203 5.87 -6.27 7.43
C HIS A 203 4.79 -5.17 7.55
N TYR A 204 3.65 -5.30 6.89
CA TYR A 204 2.54 -4.34 7.05
C TYR A 204 2.02 -4.29 8.48
N CYS A 205 1.86 -5.45 9.14
CA CYS A 205 1.49 -5.51 10.56
C CYS A 205 2.51 -4.78 11.44
N GLN A 206 3.80 -4.94 11.17
CA GLN A 206 4.84 -4.24 11.92
C GLN A 206 4.82 -2.73 11.67
N GLN A 207 4.63 -2.29 10.42
CA GLN A 207 4.50 -0.87 10.09
C GLN A 207 3.29 -0.25 10.80
N TRP A 208 2.18 -0.98 10.88
CA TRP A 208 1.00 -0.55 11.60
C TRP A 208 1.27 -0.40 13.10
N LYS A 209 1.86 -1.41 13.76
CA LYS A 209 2.23 -1.35 15.18
C LYS A 209 3.16 -0.17 15.49
N ASN A 210 4.13 0.08 14.60
CA ASN A 210 5.03 1.22 14.74
C ASN A 210 4.27 2.55 14.63
N ARG A 211 3.33 2.67 13.70
CA ARG A 211 2.46 3.86 13.56
C ARG A 211 1.57 4.04 14.77
N GLU A 212 0.90 2.99 15.24
CA GLU A 212 0.07 3.02 16.45
C GLU A 212 0.87 3.51 17.65
N SER A 213 2.06 2.94 17.87
CA SER A 213 2.97 3.35 18.95
C SER A 213 3.36 4.83 18.83
N TYR A 214 3.67 5.29 17.62
CA TYR A 214 3.98 6.69 17.34
C TYR A 214 2.79 7.61 17.62
N TRP A 215 1.57 7.26 17.18
CA TRP A 215 0.37 8.07 17.42
C TRP A 215 0.04 8.18 18.91
N LEU A 216 0.13 7.08 19.64
CA LEU A 216 -0.04 7.07 21.10
C LEU A 216 0.99 7.96 21.79
N ALA A 217 2.28 7.83 21.42
CA ALA A 217 3.35 8.67 21.96
C ALA A 217 3.14 10.15 21.63
N ARG A 218 2.75 10.47 20.40
CA ARG A 218 2.42 11.82 19.96
C ARG A 218 1.28 12.43 20.78
N SER A 219 0.16 11.72 20.94
CA SER A 219 -0.97 12.21 21.72
C SER A 219 -0.60 12.45 23.18
N ARG A 220 0.19 11.54 23.78
CA ARG A 220 0.68 11.71 25.15
C ARG A 220 1.66 12.88 25.29
N ALA A 221 2.56 13.06 24.33
CA ALA A 221 3.50 14.18 24.28
C ALA A 221 2.77 15.53 24.28
N GLN A 222 1.70 15.64 23.49
CA GLN A 222 0.89 16.87 23.40
C GLN A 222 0.08 17.19 24.66
N GLN A 223 -0.37 16.16 25.39
CA GLN A 223 -1.26 16.34 26.55
C GLN A 223 -0.52 16.45 27.88
N VAL A 224 0.51 15.64 28.06
CA VAL A 224 1.19 15.44 29.35
C VAL A 224 2.60 16.02 29.33
N GLY A 225 3.22 16.20 28.16
CA GLY A 225 4.59 16.69 28.02
C GLY A 225 5.68 15.70 28.44
N ASP A 226 5.32 14.47 28.83
CA ASP A 226 6.21 13.51 29.49
C ASP A 226 7.06 12.67 28.50
N PRO A 227 6.51 12.05 27.43
CA PRO A 227 7.37 11.50 26.37
C PRO A 227 7.70 12.56 25.32
N CYS A 228 8.99 12.70 24.98
CA CYS A 228 9.39 13.40 23.77
C CYS A 228 9.07 12.52 22.55
N CYS A 229 8.12 12.97 21.71
CA CYS A 229 7.80 12.31 20.45
C CYS A 229 8.27 13.20 19.30
N MET A 230 9.25 12.72 18.52
CA MET A 230 9.81 13.48 17.41
C MET A 230 9.85 12.68 16.10
N MET A 231 9.74 13.39 14.98
CA MET A 231 10.04 12.87 13.65
C MET A 231 11.22 13.63 13.07
N ILE A 232 12.22 12.91 12.60
CA ILE A 232 13.36 13.50 11.91
C ILE A 232 13.38 12.96 10.48
N ASP A 233 13.39 13.87 9.52
CA ASP A 233 13.52 13.55 8.11
C ASP A 233 14.55 14.46 7.45
N SER A 234 15.33 13.90 6.53
CA SER A 234 16.39 14.60 5.82
C SER A 234 16.05 14.65 4.33
N TYR A 235 16.25 15.82 3.73
CA TYR A 235 16.03 16.00 2.32
C TYR A 235 17.13 15.32 1.50
N ASP A 236 16.76 14.75 0.36
CA ASP A 236 17.74 14.22 -0.60
C ASP A 236 18.66 15.36 -1.07
N LYS A 237 19.98 15.16 -0.94
CA LYS A 237 21.03 16.12 -1.29
C LYS A 237 20.87 16.69 -2.69
N ALA A 238 20.45 15.85 -3.64
CA ALA A 238 20.24 16.29 -5.02
C ALA A 238 19.12 17.33 -5.14
N LYS A 239 18.13 17.27 -4.25
CA LYS A 239 17.01 18.20 -4.21
C LYS A 239 17.34 19.49 -3.44
N CYS A 240 18.45 19.57 -2.71
CA CYS A 240 18.92 20.77 -2.01
C CYS A 240 20.21 21.40 -2.62
N MET A 241 20.47 21.15 -3.91
CA MET A 241 21.56 21.83 -4.61
C MET A 241 21.22 23.26 -5.05
N LEU A 242 22.09 24.22 -4.70
CA LEU A 242 22.01 25.63 -5.06
C LEU A 242 23.25 26.09 -5.87
N PRO A 243 23.11 27.01 -6.84
CA PRO A 243 21.84 27.56 -7.32
C PRO A 243 20.99 26.50 -8.05
N LYS A 244 19.68 26.76 -8.13
CA LYS A 244 18.75 25.99 -8.98
C LYS A 244 18.89 26.45 -10.42
N PHE A 245 18.83 25.49 -11.35
CA PHE A 245 18.79 25.86 -12.76
C PHE A 245 17.46 26.54 -13.11
N PRO A 246 17.46 27.52 -14.03
CA PRO A 246 16.24 28.16 -14.51
C PRO A 246 15.22 27.12 -14.99
N ARG A 247 13.96 27.29 -14.59
CA ARG A 247 12.83 26.41 -14.97
C ARG A 247 12.98 24.95 -14.51
N GLY A 248 13.86 24.67 -13.54
CA GLY A 248 14.04 23.32 -12.97
C GLY A 248 14.59 22.29 -13.95
N ARG A 249 15.16 22.72 -15.09
CA ARG A 249 15.73 21.82 -16.10
C ARG A 249 17.25 21.77 -15.94
N THR A 250 17.80 20.56 -15.94
CA THR A 250 19.24 20.36 -16.03
C THR A 250 19.74 20.90 -17.39
N PRO A 251 20.69 21.84 -17.42
CA PRO A 251 21.22 22.38 -18.66
C PRO A 251 22.10 21.34 -19.37
N LYS A 252 22.57 21.67 -20.57
CA LYS A 252 23.55 20.84 -21.30
C LYS A 252 24.84 20.71 -20.47
N GLN A 253 25.53 19.57 -20.66
CA GLN A 253 26.71 19.17 -19.88
C GLN A 253 27.74 20.29 -19.67
N VAL A 254 28.10 21.02 -20.73
CA VAL A 254 29.08 22.12 -20.66
C VAL A 254 28.69 23.21 -19.64
N ILE A 255 27.40 23.55 -19.55
CA ILE A 255 26.89 24.54 -18.59
C ILE A 255 26.73 23.90 -17.20
N TYR A 256 26.34 22.62 -17.16
CA TYR A 256 26.22 21.90 -15.90
C TYR A 256 27.57 21.82 -15.17
N GLU A 257 28.64 21.51 -15.89
CA GLU A 257 30.00 21.34 -15.36
C GLU A 257 30.68 22.68 -15.01
N SER A 258 30.34 23.77 -15.72
CA SER A 258 30.92 25.08 -15.44
C SER A 258 30.31 25.78 -14.22
N VAL A 259 29.08 25.40 -13.84
CA VAL A 259 28.39 25.97 -12.67
C VAL A 259 28.75 25.16 -11.43
N LYS A 260 29.57 25.74 -10.56
CA LYS A 260 29.77 25.20 -9.21
C LYS A 260 28.47 25.31 -8.42
N ARG A 261 27.96 24.16 -7.97
CA ARG A 261 26.75 24.08 -7.14
C ARG A 261 27.15 23.53 -5.79
N THR A 262 26.58 24.10 -4.74
CA THR A 262 26.73 23.62 -3.38
C THR A 262 25.54 22.74 -3.03
N SER A 263 25.80 21.53 -2.54
CA SER A 263 24.77 20.67 -1.98
C SER A 263 24.60 20.96 -0.49
N LEU A 264 23.40 21.36 -0.09
CA LEU A 264 23.07 21.50 1.33
C LEU A 264 22.39 20.22 1.83
N THR A 265 22.75 19.80 3.04
CA THR A 265 22.01 18.78 3.77
C THR A 265 20.97 19.48 4.62
N LEU A 266 19.70 19.36 4.24
CA LEU A 266 18.58 19.91 5.00
C LEU A 266 17.94 18.79 5.82
N THR A 267 17.80 18.99 7.12
CA THR A 267 17.10 18.05 8.01
C THR A 267 16.07 18.80 8.82
N CYS A 268 14.87 18.24 8.90
CA CYS A 268 13.77 18.78 9.68
C CYS A 268 13.50 17.84 10.85
N SER A 269 13.40 18.41 12.06
CA SER A 269 12.92 17.73 13.25
C SER A 269 11.60 18.35 13.67
N LEU A 270 10.53 17.54 13.69
CA LEU A 270 9.24 17.92 14.25
C LEU A 270 9.09 17.28 15.62
N ILE A 271 9.07 18.09 16.68
CA ILE A 271 8.85 17.65 18.06
C ILE A 271 7.40 17.97 18.45
N HIS A 272 6.60 16.92 18.66
CA HIS A 272 5.18 17.08 18.95
C HIS A 272 4.96 17.76 20.29
N GLY A 273 4.26 18.89 20.28
CA GLY A 273 4.00 19.71 21.47
C GLY A 273 5.04 20.80 21.73
N PHE A 274 6.13 20.86 20.96
CA PHE A 274 7.21 21.83 21.16
C PHE A 274 7.45 22.72 19.95
N GLY A 275 7.80 22.15 18.78
CA GLY A 275 8.16 22.96 17.63
C GLY A 275 8.68 22.21 16.42
N VAL A 276 9.02 22.98 15.38
CA VAL A 276 9.63 22.51 14.13
C VAL A 276 11.00 23.15 13.99
N TYR A 277 12.04 22.33 13.83
CA TYR A 277 13.42 22.76 13.78
C TYR A 277 14.03 22.34 12.45
N ILE A 278 14.70 23.28 11.76
CA ILE A 278 15.34 23.03 10.48
C ILE A 278 16.84 23.20 10.65
N TYR A 279 17.58 22.16 10.30
CA TYR A 279 19.03 22.10 10.36
C TYR A 279 19.58 22.13 8.94
N LEU A 280 20.59 22.97 8.73
CA LEU A 280 21.34 23.08 7.50
C LEU A 280 22.78 22.67 7.78
N ALA A 281 23.28 21.75 6.97
CA ALA A 281 24.68 21.30 7.01
C ALA A 281 25.33 21.48 5.65
N ASP A 282 26.61 21.84 5.68
CA ASP A 282 27.44 22.00 4.49
C ASP A 282 27.68 20.68 3.76
N GLU A 283 28.12 20.82 2.51
CA GLU A 283 28.53 19.69 1.67
C GLU A 283 29.76 19.01 2.27
N GLY A 284 29.66 17.70 2.50
CA GLY A 284 30.76 16.87 3.01
C GLY A 284 30.64 16.46 4.48
N LEU A 285 29.69 17.03 5.23
CA LEU A 285 29.40 16.52 6.57
C LEU A 285 28.82 15.08 6.49
N PRO A 286 29.21 14.20 7.42
CA PRO A 286 28.71 12.83 7.46
C PRO A 286 27.19 12.86 7.61
N CYS A 287 26.50 12.13 6.73
CA CYS A 287 25.04 12.02 6.75
C CYS A 287 24.62 10.66 7.30
N GLY A 288 23.36 10.55 7.72
CA GLY A 288 22.80 9.32 8.27
C GLY A 288 22.68 9.38 9.79
N ALA A 289 22.86 8.25 10.46
CA ALA A 289 22.56 8.11 11.88
C ALA A 289 23.32 9.10 12.78
N ASN A 290 24.61 9.34 12.49
CA ASN A 290 25.43 10.27 13.27
C ASN A 290 24.87 11.70 13.22
N TRP A 291 24.51 12.17 12.01
CA TRP A 291 23.87 13.48 11.83
C TRP A 291 22.53 13.58 12.55
N THR A 292 21.72 12.52 12.50
CA THR A 292 20.47 12.47 13.26
C THR A 292 20.71 12.60 14.77
N ILE A 293 21.75 11.95 15.31
CA ILE A 293 22.12 12.06 16.73
C ILE A 293 22.57 13.49 17.07
N GLU A 294 23.36 14.14 16.21
CA GLU A 294 23.74 15.54 16.39
C GLU A 294 22.53 16.46 16.44
N VAL A 295 21.58 16.30 15.49
CA VAL A 295 20.30 17.03 15.48
C VAL A 295 19.53 16.82 16.79
N VAL A 296 19.42 15.59 17.28
CA VAL A 296 18.76 15.29 18.55
C VAL A 296 19.51 15.93 19.73
N THR A 297 20.84 15.86 19.73
CA THR A 297 21.67 16.39 20.83
C THR A 297 21.53 17.90 20.92
N CYS A 298 21.55 18.60 19.78
CA CYS A 298 21.30 20.05 19.73
C CYS A 298 19.94 20.42 20.34
N LEU A 299 18.90 19.60 20.15
CA LEU A 299 17.57 19.83 20.72
C LEU A 299 17.49 19.59 22.22
N VAL A 300 18.23 18.61 22.75
CA VAL A 300 18.20 18.28 24.17
C VAL A 300 19.02 19.26 24.99
N LEU A 301 20.05 19.86 24.40
CA LEU A 301 20.94 20.81 25.07
C LEU A 301 20.50 22.28 24.96
N SER A 302 19.45 22.60 24.18
CA SER A 302 18.90 23.95 24.04
C SER A 302 17.72 24.20 24.97
#